data_AF-A0A953PFZ8-F1
#
_entry.id   AF-A0A953PFZ8-F1
#
_cell.length_a   1.000
_cell.length_b   1.000
_cell.length_c   1.000
_cell.angle_alpha   90.00
_cell.angle_beta   90.00
_cell.angle_gamma   90.00
#
_symmetry.space_group_name_H-M   'P 1'
#
loop_
_entity.id
_entity.type
_entity.pdbx_description
1 polymer ?
#
loop_
_entity_poly.entity_id
_entity_poly.type
_entity_poly.pdbx_seq_one_letter_code
_entity_poly.pdbx_strand_id
1 'polypeptide(L)'
;MPPDTLETLRQVNDSLRSALIRLRPERKDCVTIRPQDFSDILSQLLRAAECLGRLPLNSDAGAALEQESLEYRSNLEKLKQFLPDLHGRLLAEKTRLENAQLHVAAAAAWTRASKKIL
;
A
#
# COMPACT_ATOMS: atom_id res chain seq x y z
N MET A 1 -19.67 -15.18 -20.53
CA MET A 1 -18.81 -14.23 -19.79
C MET A 1 -19.64 -13.68 -18.65
N PRO A 2 -19.25 -13.83 -17.36
CA PRO A 2 -19.93 -13.08 -16.32
C PRO A 2 -19.69 -11.59 -16.63
N PRO A 3 -20.73 -10.77 -16.83
CA PRO A 3 -20.57 -9.33 -17.07
C PRO A 3 -19.82 -8.60 -15.94
N ASP A 4 -19.61 -9.29 -14.83
CA ASP A 4 -19.01 -8.80 -13.58
C ASP A 4 -17.46 -8.81 -13.58
N THR A 5 -16.82 -9.61 -14.43
CA THR A 5 -15.35 -9.78 -14.38
C THR A 5 -14.61 -8.55 -14.92
N LEU A 6 -15.02 -8.06 -16.09
CA LEU A 6 -14.43 -6.88 -16.70
C LEU A 6 -14.59 -5.65 -15.80
N GLU A 7 -15.78 -5.46 -15.23
CA GLU A 7 -16.07 -4.34 -14.35
C GLU A 7 -15.30 -4.42 -13.03
N THR A 8 -15.21 -5.62 -12.46
CA THR A 8 -14.36 -5.86 -11.29
C THR A 8 -12.90 -5.52 -11.57
N LEU A 9 -12.37 -5.90 -12.73
CA LEU A 9 -10.97 -5.65 -13.08
C LEU A 9 -10.69 -4.16 -13.29
N ARG A 10 -11.61 -3.43 -13.92
CA ARG A 10 -11.57 -1.96 -14.03
C ARG A 10 -11.52 -1.30 -12.66
N GLN A 11 -12.44 -1.67 -11.78
CA GLN A 11 -12.50 -1.12 -10.42
C GLN A 11 -11.22 -1.42 -9.63
N VAL A 12 -10.67 -2.63 -9.77
CA VAL A 12 -9.39 -2.99 -9.16
C VAL A 12 -8.26 -2.11 -9.72
N ASN A 13 -8.17 -1.96 -11.04
CA ASN A 13 -7.14 -1.16 -11.69
C ASN A 13 -7.18 0.30 -11.24
N ASP A 14 -8.36 0.91 -11.16
CA ASP A 14 -8.51 2.28 -10.68
C ASP A 14 -8.13 2.43 -9.21
N SER A 15 -8.48 1.43 -8.39
CA SER A 15 -8.11 1.41 -6.98
C SER A 15 -6.59 1.27 -6.79
N LEU A 16 -5.95 0.38 -7.55
CA LEU A 16 -4.50 0.19 -7.52
C LEU A 16 -3.75 1.43 -8.02
N ARG A 17 -4.23 2.06 -9.10
CA ARG A 17 -3.66 3.30 -9.62
C ARG A 17 -3.75 4.43 -8.60
N SER A 18 -4.90 4.56 -7.95
CA SER A 18 -5.12 5.54 -6.89
C SER A 18 -4.18 5.29 -5.70
N ALA A 19 -4.00 4.03 -5.30
CA ALA A 19 -3.08 3.66 -4.23
C ALA A 19 -1.61 3.94 -4.60
N LEU A 20 -1.20 3.60 -5.83
CA LEU A 20 0.14 3.91 -6.35
C LEU A 20 0.45 5.42 -6.33
N ILE A 21 -0.53 6.26 -6.64
CA ILE A 21 -0.38 7.72 -6.57
C ILE A 21 -0.26 8.21 -5.11
N ARG A 22 -1.03 7.63 -4.18
CA ARG A 22 -0.97 8.02 -2.77
C ARG A 22 0.35 7.63 -2.11
N LEU A 23 0.85 6.43 -2.43
CA LEU A 23 2.04 5.82 -1.85
C LEU A 23 3.36 6.23 -2.57
N ARG A 24 3.29 7.19 -3.48
CA ARG A 24 4.38 7.57 -4.38
C ARG A 24 5.71 7.83 -3.64
N PRO A 25 6.86 7.39 -4.19
CA PRO A 25 8.18 7.61 -3.59
C PRO A 25 8.58 9.07 -3.43
N GLU A 26 8.10 9.94 -4.31
CA GLU A 26 8.45 11.36 -4.33
C GLU A 26 7.86 12.12 -3.13
N ARG A 27 6.87 11.51 -2.44
CA ARG A 27 6.39 11.99 -1.15
C ARG A 27 7.36 11.49 -0.08
N LYS A 28 8.24 12.40 0.37
CA LYS A 28 9.23 12.12 1.43
C LYS A 28 8.58 11.73 2.76
N ASP A 29 7.36 12.20 3.01
CA ASP A 29 6.71 12.02 4.30
C ASP A 29 5.76 10.81 4.30
N CYS A 30 6.11 9.79 5.09
CA CYS A 30 5.27 8.62 5.32
C CYS A 30 4.08 8.90 6.25
N VAL A 31 3.94 10.12 6.77
CA VAL A 31 2.93 10.52 7.78
C VAL A 31 1.50 10.32 7.29
N THR A 32 1.28 10.41 5.97
CA THR A 32 -0.07 10.26 5.38
C THR A 32 -0.45 8.81 5.11
N ILE A 33 0.49 7.88 5.21
CA ILE A 33 0.29 6.46 4.90
C ILE A 33 -0.34 5.79 6.11
N ARG A 34 -1.47 5.12 5.90
CA ARG A 34 -2.20 4.42 6.97
C ARG A 34 -2.13 2.91 6.77
N PRO A 35 -2.25 2.11 7.84
CA PRO A 35 -2.41 0.65 7.72
C PRO A 35 -3.57 0.25 6.79
N GLN A 36 -4.64 1.05 6.77
CA GLN A 36 -5.78 0.85 5.89
C GLN A 36 -5.39 0.89 4.40
N ASP A 37 -4.43 1.72 3.98
CA ASP A 37 -4.00 1.77 2.58
C ASP A 37 -3.46 0.42 2.10
N PHE A 38 -2.73 -0.31 2.96
CA PHE A 38 -2.22 -1.64 2.63
C PHE A 38 -3.31 -2.71 2.66
N SER A 39 -4.24 -2.62 3.61
CA SER A 39 -5.40 -3.51 3.67
C SER A 39 -6.28 -3.38 2.43
N ASP A 40 -6.48 -2.14 1.95
CA ASP A 40 -7.25 -1.86 0.75
C ASP A 40 -6.57 -2.45 -0.48
N ILE A 41 -5.24 -2.24 -0.64
CA ILE A 41 -4.47 -2.85 -1.73
C ILE A 41 -4.62 -4.38 -1.69
N LEU A 42 -4.38 -5.02 -0.54
CA LEU A 42 -4.50 -6.46 -0.40
C LEU A 42 -5.89 -6.96 -0.78
N SER A 43 -6.94 -6.26 -0.34
CA SER A 43 -8.33 -6.61 -0.67
C SER A 43 -8.58 -6.56 -2.18
N GLN A 44 -8.05 -5.55 -2.88
CA GLN A 44 -8.17 -5.47 -4.34
C GLN A 44 -7.37 -6.57 -5.06
N LEU A 45 -6.18 -6.93 -4.55
CA LEU A 45 -5.38 -8.03 -5.10
C LEU A 45 -6.11 -9.37 -5.00
N LEU A 46 -6.70 -9.65 -3.83
CA LEU A 46 -7.49 -10.85 -3.61
C LEU A 46 -8.73 -10.89 -4.51
N ARG A 47 -9.43 -9.76 -4.64
CA ARG A 47 -10.60 -9.63 -5.51
C ARG A 47 -10.25 -9.89 -6.99
N ALA A 48 -9.12 -9.36 -7.47
CA ALA A 48 -8.66 -9.66 -8.83
C ALA A 48 -8.23 -11.12 -9.00
N ALA A 49 -7.55 -11.73 -8.03
CA ALA A 49 -7.16 -13.13 -8.08
C ALA A 49 -8.38 -14.06 -8.16
N GLU A 50 -9.41 -13.80 -7.35
CA GLU A 50 -10.67 -14.54 -7.40
C GLU A 50 -11.38 -14.37 -8.76
N CYS A 51 -11.41 -13.13 -9.27
CA CYS A 51 -12.06 -12.79 -10.52
C CYS A 51 -11.39 -13.47 -11.73
N LEU A 52 -10.06 -13.42 -11.80
CA LEU A 52 -9.26 -14.02 -12.86
C LEU A 52 -9.22 -15.55 -12.75
N GLY A 53 -9.25 -16.10 -11.53
CA GLY A 53 -9.29 -17.55 -11.31
C GLY A 53 -10.59 -18.22 -11.79
N ARG A 54 -11.67 -17.45 -11.96
CA ARG A 54 -12.96 -17.92 -12.50
C ARG A 54 -13.05 -17.87 -14.02
N LEU A 55 -12.02 -17.35 -14.72
CA LEU A 55 -12.05 -17.23 -16.17
C LEU A 55 -11.86 -18.62 -16.84
N PRO A 56 -12.71 -19.01 -17.80
CA PRO A 56 -12.46 -20.20 -18.59
C PRO A 56 -11.15 -20.06 -19.38
N LEU A 57 -10.28 -21.08 -19.33
CA LEU A 57 -9.00 -21.16 -20.06
C LEU A 57 -9.13 -20.90 -21.58
N ASN A 58 -10.32 -21.13 -22.13
CA ASN A 58 -10.63 -21.00 -23.56
C ASN A 58 -11.67 -19.91 -23.83
N SER A 59 -11.87 -18.98 -22.88
CA SER A 59 -12.77 -17.88 -23.14
C SER A 59 -12.16 -16.97 -24.18
N ASP A 60 -12.92 -16.69 -25.24
CA ASP A 60 -12.66 -15.58 -26.15
C ASP A 60 -12.80 -14.29 -25.34
N ALA A 61 -11.74 -13.94 -24.61
CA ALA A 61 -11.68 -12.77 -23.77
C ALA A 61 -11.72 -11.58 -24.72
N GLY A 62 -12.86 -10.87 -24.74
CA GLY A 62 -12.99 -9.70 -25.60
C GLY A 62 -11.84 -8.71 -25.33
N ALA A 63 -11.41 -7.98 -26.36
CA ALA A 63 -10.24 -7.10 -26.33
C ALA A 63 -10.15 -6.18 -25.10
N ALA A 64 -11.30 -5.73 -24.57
CA ALA A 64 -11.37 -4.93 -23.36
C ALA A 64 -10.86 -5.67 -22.10
N LEU A 65 -11.16 -6.97 -21.95
CA LEU A 65 -10.70 -7.75 -20.80
C LEU A 65 -9.20 -8.01 -20.86
N GLU A 66 -8.67 -8.25 -22.05
CA GLU A 66 -7.23 -8.40 -22.26
C GLU A 66 -6.49 -7.10 -21.92
N GLN A 67 -7.02 -5.96 -22.36
CA GLN A 67 -6.49 -4.64 -22.01
C GLN A 67 -6.46 -4.41 -20.50
N GLU A 68 -7.56 -4.65 -19.79
CA GLU A 68 -7.62 -4.50 -18.34
C GLU A 68 -6.69 -5.49 -17.61
N SER A 69 -6.48 -6.68 -18.17
CA SER A 69 -5.53 -7.67 -17.63
C SER A 69 -4.08 -7.22 -17.79
N LEU A 70 -3.75 -6.61 -18.93
CA LEU A 70 -2.44 -6.00 -19.17
C LEU A 70 -2.19 -4.83 -18.21
N GLU A 71 -3.21 -4.00 -18.00
CA GLU A 71 -3.14 -2.88 -17.05
C GLU A 71 -2.97 -3.36 -15.61
N TYR A 72 -3.72 -4.39 -15.20
CA TYR A 72 -3.57 -5.02 -13.90
C TYR A 72 -2.14 -5.53 -13.69
N ARG A 73 -1.58 -6.25 -14.67
CA ARG A 73 -0.17 -6.72 -14.62
C ARG A 73 0.81 -5.55 -14.50
N SER A 74 0.60 -4.47 -15.25
CA SER A 74 1.43 -3.26 -15.16
C SER A 74 1.37 -2.64 -13.76
N ASN A 75 0.19 -2.58 -13.15
CA ASN A 75 0.00 -2.06 -11.80
C ASN A 75 0.68 -2.96 -10.75
N LEU A 76 0.64 -4.29 -10.92
CA LEU A 76 1.36 -5.22 -10.05
C LEU A 76 2.88 -5.05 -10.13
N GLU A 77 3.44 -4.89 -11.32
CA GLU A 77 4.88 -4.67 -11.47
C GLU A 77 5.32 -3.35 -10.83
N LYS A 78 4.54 -2.27 -11.00
CA LYS A 78 4.79 -1.01 -10.29
C LYS A 78 4.73 -1.21 -8.77
N LEU A 79 3.73 -1.94 -8.27
CA LEU A 79 3.58 -2.27 -6.85
C LEU A 79 4.81 -3.01 -6.31
N LYS A 80 5.22 -4.07 -7.01
CA LYS A 80 6.41 -4.87 -6.68
C LYS A 80 7.70 -4.04 -6.68
N GLN A 81 7.84 -3.10 -7.62
CA GLN A 81 9.00 -2.23 -7.71
C GLN A 81 9.07 -1.21 -6.57
N PHE A 82 7.95 -0.61 -6.16
CA PHE A 82 7.97 0.46 -5.15
C PHE A 82 7.96 -0.06 -3.71
N LEU A 83 7.36 -1.22 -3.43
CA LEU A 83 7.17 -1.71 -2.05
C LEU A 83 8.46 -1.80 -1.22
N PRO A 84 9.61 -2.27 -1.76
CA PRO A 84 10.86 -2.32 -1.00
C PRO A 84 11.34 -0.95 -0.54
N ASP A 85 11.25 0.07 -1.40
CA ASP A 85 11.61 1.45 -1.06
C ASP A 85 10.69 2.02 0.02
N LEU A 86 9.38 1.82 -0.11
CA LEU A 86 8.42 2.27 0.89
C LEU A 86 8.66 1.58 2.24
N HIS A 87 8.95 0.28 2.23
CA HIS A 87 9.29 -0.46 3.44
C HIS A 87 10.51 0.14 4.15
N GLY A 88 11.58 0.45 3.40
CA GLY A 88 12.76 1.11 3.93
C GLY A 88 12.44 2.46 4.59
N ARG A 89 11.63 3.29 3.94
CA ARG A 89 11.19 4.59 4.48
C ARG A 89 10.37 4.45 5.76
N LEU A 90 9.42 3.51 5.80
CA LEU A 90 8.61 3.24 6.99
C LEU A 90 9.47 2.75 8.17
N LEU A 91 10.48 1.92 7.90
CA LEU A 91 11.40 1.44 8.93
C LEU A 91 12.28 2.57 9.49
N ALA A 92 12.76 3.46 8.62
CA ALA A 92 13.51 4.65 9.02
C ALA A 92 12.65 5.58 9.89
N GLU A 93 11.40 5.83 9.49
CA GLU A 93 10.47 6.66 10.27
C GLU A 93 10.11 6.04 11.61
N LYS A 94 9.90 4.72 11.66
CA LYS A 94 9.72 4.00 12.92
C LYS A 94 10.91 4.23 13.87
N THR A 95 12.12 4.02 13.38
CA THR A 95 13.35 4.21 14.18
C THR A 95 13.48 5.66 14.68
N ARG A 96 13.17 6.63 13.81
CA ARG A 96 13.18 8.06 14.16
C ARG A 96 12.19 8.37 15.28
N LEU A 97 10.98 7.82 15.22
CA LEU A 97 9.93 8.02 16.23
C LEU A 97 10.31 7.36 17.57
N GLU A 98 10.86 6.14 17.55
CA GLU A 98 11.34 5.44 18.74
C GLU A 98 12.43 6.25 19.46
N ASN A 99 13.41 6.77 18.72
CA ASN A 99 14.45 7.64 19.28
C ASN A 99 13.88 8.93 19.89
N ALA A 100 12.93 9.58 19.21
CA ALA A 100 12.27 10.77 19.74
C ALA A 100 11.53 10.47 21.05
N GLN A 101 10.84 9.32 21.13
CA GLN A 101 10.15 8.89 22.34
C GLN A 101 11.11 8.63 23.51
N LEU A 102 12.27 8.01 23.24
CA LEU A 102 13.33 7.82 24.25
C LEU A 102 13.85 9.16 24.78
N HIS A 103 14.10 10.13 23.91
CA HIS A 103 14.55 11.46 24.32
C HIS A 103 13.51 12.17 25.20
N VAL A 104 12.23 12.11 24.83
CA VAL A 104 11.14 12.69 25.65
C VAL A 104 11.06 12.01 27.02
N ALA A 105 11.17 10.67 27.07
CA ALA A 105 11.15 9.92 28.32
C ALA A 105 12.35 10.27 29.22
N ALA A 106 13.54 10.40 28.64
CA ALA A 106 14.76 10.79 29.36
C ALA A 106 14.64 12.23 29.92
N ALA A 107 14.18 13.19 29.12
CA ALA A 107 13.96 14.57 29.56
C ALA A 107 12.92 14.65 30.70
N ALA A 108 11.84 13.86 30.61
CA ALA A 108 10.84 13.76 31.67
C ALA A 108 11.40 13.12 32.95
N ALA A 109 12.26 12.10 32.83
CA ALA A 109 12.93 11.49 33.97
C ALA A 109 13.90 12.47 34.66
N TRP A 110 14.71 13.18 33.88
CA TRP A 110 15.61 14.21 34.39
C TRP A 110 14.85 15.31 35.13
N THR A 111 13.78 15.84 34.53
CA THR A 111 12.95 16.89 35.16
C THR A 111 12.38 16.43 36.51
N ARG A 112 11.94 15.16 36.61
CA ARG A 112 11.45 14.58 37.87
C ARG A 112 12.56 14.38 38.90
N ALA A 113 13.75 13.99 38.48
CA ALA A 113 14.91 13.83 39.37
C ALA A 113 15.37 15.18 39.92
N SER A 114 15.50 16.20 39.08
CA SER A 114 15.90 17.55 39.50
C SER A 114 14.93 18.16 40.52
N LYS A 115 13.62 17.91 40.39
CA LYS A 115 12.60 18.33 41.36
C LYS A 115 12.67 17.63 42.73
N LYS A 116 13.37 16.50 42.84
CA LYS A 116 13.58 15.80 44.12
C LYS A 116 14.86 16.25 44.84
N ILE A 117 15.75 16.93 44.11
CA ILE A 117 17.06 17.35 44.61
C ILE A 117 17.02 18.83 45.07
N LEU A 118 16.09 19.62 44.54
CA LEU A 118 15.69 20.93 45.09
C LEU A 118 14.58 20.78 46.13
#